data_AF-A0A9W3CZD1-F1
#
_entry.id   AF-A0A9W3CZD1-F1
#
_cell.length_a   1.000
_cell.length_b   1.000
_cell.length_c   1.000
_cell.angle_alpha   90.00
_cell.angle_beta   90.00
_cell.angle_gamma   90.00
#
_symmetry.space_group_name_H-M   'P 1'
#
loop_
_entity.id
_entity.type
_entity.pdbx_description
1 polymer ?
#
loop_
_entity_poly.entity_id
_entity_poly.type
_entity_poly.pdbx_seq_one_letter_code
_entity_poly.pdbx_strand_id
1 'polypeptide(L)'
;MGTVLNLVNPPNTCHPPPPCLLSPSNKFPWTKPFLPGVFLARPVTPIQRCHVVRRRSRVSASLMGNLGRLRRNLQDVTSMNYWVVRDYYRLVQSVNAVELQIQSLSDEQLKAKTSEFRERLARGESLADMQAEAFAVVREAAKRTIGMRHFDVQIIGGGVLHDGSIAEMKTGEGKTLVSTLAAYLNALTGEGVHVVTVNDYLAQRDAEWMGRVHRFLGLSVGLIQRGMKAEERKFNYGCDITYTNNSELGFDYLRDNLTSNSEQLVMRWPKPFHFAIVDEVDSVLIDEGRNPLLISGEANENAARYPVAAKVAELLVKDVHYKVELKENSVELTEEGISLAEMALETGDLWDENDPWARFVMNALKAKEFYKRDVQYIVRNGKALIINELTGRVEEKRRWSEGVHQAVEAKEGLEIQADSIVVAQITYQSLFKLYPKLSGMTGTAKTEEKEFLKMFQIPVIEVPTNLSNIRIDLPIQAFATARGKYEYVRREVEDMFGQGRPVLVGTTSVENSEYLSALLKEWGIPHNVLN
;
A
#
# COMPACT_ATOMS: atom_id res chain seq x y z
N MET A 1 -33.57 -7.78 54.31
CA MET A 1 -32.50 -8.16 55.25
C MET A 1 -31.23 -8.28 54.40
N GLY A 2 -30.44 -7.21 54.19
CA GLY A 2 -29.42 -6.66 55.11
C GLY A 2 -28.11 -7.45 54.91
N THR A 3 -26.91 -6.92 54.65
CA THR A 3 -26.34 -5.55 54.73
C THR A 3 -24.94 -5.61 54.07
N VAL A 4 -24.63 -4.75 53.09
CA VAL A 4 -23.59 -3.69 53.04
C VAL A 4 -22.22 -4.01 53.68
N LEU A 5 -21.13 -3.89 52.89
CA LEU A 5 -19.93 -3.12 53.27
C LEU A 5 -19.10 -2.70 52.05
N ASN A 6 -18.85 -1.39 51.99
CA ASN A 6 -18.05 -0.62 51.05
C ASN A 6 -16.55 -0.89 51.23
N LEU A 7 -15.74 -0.57 50.21
CA LEU A 7 -14.45 0.12 50.38
C LEU A 7 -14.04 0.81 49.06
N VAL A 8 -14.17 2.13 49.07
CA VAL A 8 -13.62 3.11 48.12
C VAL A 8 -12.38 3.72 48.79
N ASN A 9 -11.31 3.96 48.04
CA ASN A 9 -10.20 4.81 48.47
C ASN A 9 -9.74 5.76 47.34
N PRO A 10 -9.19 6.95 47.67
CA PRO A 10 -9.31 8.19 46.90
C PRO A 10 -7.97 8.67 46.25
N PRO A 11 -7.91 9.85 45.59
CA PRO A 11 -6.84 10.19 44.64
C PRO A 11 -5.65 10.95 45.28
N ASN A 12 -4.47 10.73 44.69
CA ASN A 12 -3.23 11.45 45.02
C ASN A 12 -3.28 12.92 44.58
N THR A 13 -3.14 13.83 45.54
CA THR A 13 -2.83 15.25 45.34
C THR A 13 -1.50 15.53 46.03
N CYS A 14 -0.52 16.06 45.29
CA CYS A 14 0.75 16.56 45.86
C CYS A 14 0.85 18.06 45.65
N HIS A 15 0.85 18.81 46.75
CA HIS A 15 1.16 20.24 46.86
C HIS A 15 2.65 20.46 47.22
N PRO A 16 3.20 21.68 47.08
CA PRO A 16 4.63 21.95 46.87
C PRO A 16 5.44 22.12 48.18
N PRO A 17 6.79 22.15 48.14
CA PRO A 17 7.60 22.40 49.32
C PRO A 17 7.75 23.91 49.66
N PRO A 18 8.06 24.27 50.94
CA PRO A 18 8.01 25.63 51.49
C PRO A 18 9.33 26.42 51.36
N PRO A 19 9.36 27.73 51.68
CA PRO A 19 10.51 28.61 51.48
C PRO A 19 11.40 28.73 52.74
N CYS A 20 12.69 29.04 52.56
CA CYS A 20 13.58 29.51 53.64
C CYS A 20 14.60 30.55 53.14
N LEU A 21 14.93 31.46 54.06
CA LEU A 21 15.40 32.84 53.91
C LEU A 21 16.93 33.04 54.00
N LEU A 22 17.43 34.05 53.26
CA LEU A 22 18.43 35.11 53.57
C LEU A 22 19.80 34.79 54.24
N SER A 23 20.90 34.96 53.45
CA SER A 23 22.14 35.82 53.57
C SER A 23 22.95 35.92 54.91
N PRO A 24 24.18 36.53 55.02
CA PRO A 24 24.98 37.32 54.04
C PRO A 24 26.55 37.20 54.05
N SER A 25 27.18 37.93 53.12
CA SER A 25 28.46 38.68 53.22
C SER A 25 29.85 38.02 53.03
N ASN A 26 30.61 38.51 52.03
CA ASN A 26 31.93 39.19 52.18
C ASN A 26 32.50 39.57 50.78
N LYS A 27 32.55 40.86 50.43
CA LYS A 27 33.71 41.80 50.50
C LYS A 27 34.70 41.72 49.32
N PHE A 28 34.59 42.73 48.44
CA PHE A 28 35.64 43.32 47.58
C PHE A 28 36.85 43.82 48.41
N PRO A 29 38.09 44.01 47.86
CA PRO A 29 38.44 45.31 47.24
C PRO A 29 39.59 45.46 46.18
N TRP A 30 39.40 46.43 45.24
CA TRP A 30 40.32 47.49 44.69
C TRP A 30 41.58 47.07 43.85
N THR A 31 42.15 47.77 42.83
CA THR A 31 42.32 49.21 42.47
C THR A 31 42.90 49.41 41.04
N LYS A 32 42.72 50.62 40.44
CA LYS A 32 43.18 51.14 39.10
C LYS A 32 44.60 51.81 39.14
N PRO A 33 45.20 52.41 38.06
CA PRO A 33 44.89 53.79 37.55
C PRO A 33 45.11 54.08 36.00
N PHE A 34 44.27 54.90 35.30
CA PHE A 34 44.45 56.26 34.69
C PHE A 34 45.57 56.48 33.61
N LEU A 35 45.30 56.70 32.28
CA LEU A 35 45.02 57.94 31.45
C LEU A 35 46.25 58.84 31.09
N PRO A 36 46.31 59.75 30.06
CA PRO A 36 45.26 60.44 29.24
C PRO A 36 45.53 60.61 27.69
N GLY A 37 44.53 60.89 26.82
CA GLY A 37 44.12 62.21 26.26
C GLY A 37 44.14 62.15 24.70
N VAL A 38 43.17 62.63 23.89
CA VAL A 38 42.73 64.02 23.62
C VAL A 38 41.32 64.05 22.93
N PHE A 39 40.47 64.96 23.42
CA PHE A 39 39.33 65.75 22.88
C PHE A 39 39.12 65.84 21.33
N LEU A 40 37.94 66.11 20.71
CA LEU A 40 36.81 67.03 20.96
C LEU A 40 35.60 66.68 20.04
N ALA A 41 34.48 67.41 20.15
CA ALA A 41 33.08 67.00 19.89
C ALA A 41 32.41 67.42 18.54
N ARG A 42 31.41 66.58 18.10
CA ARG A 42 30.09 66.82 17.40
C ARG A 42 30.00 67.69 16.11
N PRO A 43 28.87 67.72 15.34
CA PRO A 43 27.93 66.67 14.85
C PRO A 43 27.63 66.80 13.32
N VAL A 44 27.11 65.78 12.61
CA VAL A 44 26.55 65.96 11.23
C VAL A 44 25.37 65.03 10.92
N THR A 45 24.24 65.62 10.54
CA THR A 45 23.20 65.10 9.62
C THR A 45 23.16 66.03 8.39
N PRO A 46 22.44 65.72 7.30
CA PRO A 46 22.51 64.59 6.38
C PRO A 46 22.85 65.06 4.94
N ILE A 47 23.37 64.19 4.07
CA ILE A 47 23.55 64.52 2.63
C ILE A 47 22.71 63.57 1.76
N GLN A 48 21.84 64.20 0.97
CA GLN A 48 21.02 63.63 -0.09
C GLN A 48 21.87 62.92 -1.14
N ARG A 49 21.41 61.74 -1.61
CA ARG A 49 21.68 61.28 -2.96
C ARG A 49 20.36 60.97 -3.66
N CYS A 50 20.13 61.71 -4.74
CA CYS A 50 19.02 61.56 -5.67
C CYS A 50 19.00 60.15 -6.28
N HIS A 51 17.88 59.45 -6.14
CA HIS A 51 17.51 58.36 -7.04
C HIS A 51 16.35 58.82 -7.92
N VAL A 52 16.64 58.88 -9.22
CA VAL A 52 15.70 59.15 -10.30
C VAL A 52 14.57 58.11 -10.26
N VAL A 53 13.35 58.58 -10.02
CA VAL A 53 12.13 57.79 -10.17
C VAL A 53 11.89 57.52 -11.66
N ARG A 54 12.31 56.35 -12.15
CA ARG A 54 11.80 55.81 -13.42
C ARG A 54 10.40 55.26 -13.16
N ARG A 55 9.37 56.02 -13.54
CA ARG A 55 8.01 55.49 -13.77
C ARG A 55 8.12 54.37 -14.81
N ARG A 56 8.09 53.10 -14.38
CA ARG A 56 7.79 51.98 -15.26
C ARG A 56 6.28 52.02 -15.55
N SER A 57 5.95 52.17 -16.82
CA SER A 57 4.60 52.10 -17.35
C SER A 57 3.95 50.75 -17.00
N ARG A 58 2.71 50.82 -16.50
CA ARG A 58 1.84 49.67 -16.15
C ARG A 58 1.35 48.84 -17.36
N VAL A 59 2.00 48.94 -18.52
CA VAL A 59 1.47 48.39 -19.79
C VAL A 59 2.11 47.05 -20.19
N SER A 60 3.23 46.62 -19.60
CA SER A 60 3.88 45.36 -20.04
C SER A 60 3.46 44.09 -19.29
N ALA A 61 2.80 44.20 -18.13
CA ALA A 61 2.42 43.03 -17.32
C ALA A 61 1.20 42.28 -17.89
N SER A 62 0.24 43.00 -18.47
CA SER A 62 -0.93 42.38 -19.14
C SER A 62 -0.56 41.72 -20.46
N LEU A 63 0.39 42.29 -21.21
CA LEU A 63 0.90 41.74 -22.46
C LEU A 63 1.73 40.46 -22.24
N MET A 64 2.62 40.42 -21.23
CA MET A 64 3.34 39.19 -20.90
C MET A 64 2.43 38.09 -20.34
N GLY A 65 1.41 38.44 -19.55
CA GLY A 65 0.38 37.50 -19.11
C GLY A 65 -0.43 36.93 -20.28
N ASN A 66 -0.81 37.78 -21.25
CA ASN A 66 -1.54 37.37 -22.44
C ASN A 66 -0.67 36.54 -23.42
N LEU A 67 0.61 36.89 -23.61
CA LEU A 67 1.56 36.08 -24.38
C LEU A 67 1.83 34.71 -23.72
N GLY A 68 1.91 34.66 -22.39
CA GLY A 68 2.02 33.40 -21.64
C GLY A 68 0.76 32.53 -21.74
N ARG A 69 -0.43 33.14 -21.80
CA ARG A 69 -1.72 32.47 -22.04
C ARG A 69 -1.85 31.96 -23.48
N LEU A 70 -1.43 32.76 -24.46
CA LEU A 70 -1.39 32.38 -25.88
C LEU A 70 -0.40 31.24 -26.14
N ARG A 71 0.76 31.24 -25.48
CA ARG A 71 1.77 30.18 -25.62
C ARG A 71 1.36 28.87 -24.94
N ARG A 72 0.69 28.93 -23.77
CA ARG A 72 0.03 27.76 -23.15
C ARG A 72 -1.08 27.20 -24.04
N ASN A 73 -1.99 28.05 -24.53
CA ASN A 73 -3.03 27.63 -25.46
C ASN A 73 -2.46 26.97 -26.73
N LEU A 74 -1.32 27.42 -27.25
CA LEU A 74 -0.69 26.79 -28.42
C LEU A 74 -0.08 25.41 -28.10
N GLN A 75 0.52 25.25 -26.92
CA GLN A 75 1.05 23.96 -26.45
C GLN A 75 -0.08 22.97 -26.12
N ASP A 76 -1.18 23.46 -25.56
CA ASP A 76 -2.34 22.66 -25.21
C ASP A 76 -3.03 22.09 -26.46
N VAL A 77 -3.15 22.88 -27.54
CA VAL A 77 -3.71 22.42 -28.83
C VAL A 77 -2.84 21.34 -29.50
N THR A 78 -1.55 21.26 -29.16
CA THR A 78 -0.67 20.17 -29.65
C THR A 78 -0.66 18.93 -28.74
N SER A 79 -1.23 19.02 -27.54
CA SER A 79 -1.26 17.92 -26.58
C SER A 79 -2.41 16.96 -26.90
N MET A 80 -2.11 15.66 -26.99
CA MET A 80 -3.12 14.61 -27.15
C MET A 80 -4.14 14.63 -26.00
N ASN A 81 -3.70 14.94 -24.78
CA ASN A 81 -4.58 15.02 -23.60
C ASN A 81 -5.68 16.07 -23.76
N TYR A 82 -5.38 17.21 -24.38
CA TYR A 82 -6.35 18.28 -24.59
C TYR A 82 -7.52 17.82 -25.47
N TRP A 83 -7.23 17.10 -26.56
CA TRP A 83 -8.26 16.62 -27.48
C TRP A 83 -9.15 15.55 -26.84
N VAL A 84 -8.54 14.62 -26.09
CA VAL A 84 -9.26 13.58 -25.34
C VAL A 84 -10.19 14.21 -24.30
N VAL A 85 -9.67 15.14 -23.47
CA VAL A 85 -10.47 15.85 -22.46
C VAL A 85 -11.59 16.67 -23.12
N ARG A 86 -11.34 17.28 -24.28
CA ARG A 86 -12.36 18.02 -25.04
C ARG A 86 -13.52 17.14 -25.48
N ASP A 87 -13.26 15.89 -25.85
CA ASP A 87 -14.33 14.94 -26.21
C ASP A 87 -15.15 14.55 -24.96
N TYR A 88 -14.53 14.38 -23.79
CA TYR A 88 -15.28 14.19 -22.53
C TYR A 88 -16.13 15.40 -22.13
N TYR A 89 -15.75 16.62 -22.51
CA TYR A 89 -16.64 17.78 -22.30
C TYR A 89 -17.95 17.66 -23.09
N ARG A 90 -17.98 16.92 -24.21
CA ARG A 90 -19.25 16.62 -24.90
C ARG A 90 -20.12 15.69 -24.07
N LEU A 91 -19.54 14.68 -23.42
CA LEU A 91 -20.24 13.84 -22.45
C LEU A 91 -20.81 14.69 -21.31
N VAL A 92 -20.02 15.60 -20.74
CA VAL A 92 -20.48 16.55 -19.70
C VAL A 92 -21.71 17.35 -20.18
N GLN A 93 -21.67 17.87 -21.40
CA GLN A 93 -22.81 18.61 -21.97
C GLN A 93 -24.06 17.73 -22.07
N SER A 94 -23.92 16.48 -22.54
CA SER A 94 -25.03 15.53 -22.61
C SER A 94 -25.60 15.19 -21.23
N VAL A 95 -24.74 14.97 -20.22
CA VAL A 95 -25.16 14.71 -18.84
C VAL A 95 -25.91 15.92 -18.26
N ASN A 96 -25.39 17.13 -18.47
CA ASN A 96 -26.01 18.37 -18.00
C ASN A 96 -27.34 18.65 -18.69
N ALA A 97 -27.51 18.25 -19.97
CA ALA A 97 -28.74 18.45 -20.72
C ALA A 97 -29.92 17.61 -20.18
N VAL A 98 -29.66 16.41 -19.67
CA VAL A 98 -30.70 15.53 -19.11
C VAL A 98 -30.92 15.74 -17.60
N GLU A 99 -30.05 16.50 -16.93
CA GLU A 99 -30.07 16.67 -15.47
C GLU A 99 -31.43 17.16 -14.94
N LEU A 100 -32.05 18.15 -15.57
CA LEU A 100 -33.35 18.68 -15.12
C LEU A 100 -34.46 17.64 -15.21
N GLN A 101 -34.42 16.77 -16.23
CA GLN A 101 -35.40 15.70 -16.39
C GLN A 101 -35.22 14.65 -15.30
N ILE A 102 -33.98 14.23 -15.04
CA ILE A 102 -33.65 13.27 -13.97
C ILE A 102 -33.97 13.83 -12.58
N GLN A 103 -33.71 15.12 -12.34
CA GLN A 103 -34.02 15.79 -11.09
C GLN A 103 -35.53 15.78 -10.77
N SER A 104 -36.37 15.83 -11.81
CA SER A 104 -37.83 15.81 -11.66
C SER A 104 -38.41 14.44 -11.26
N LEU A 105 -37.62 13.37 -11.37
CA LEU A 105 -38.06 12.01 -11.05
C LEU A 105 -38.25 11.82 -9.54
N SER A 106 -39.25 11.03 -9.15
CA SER A 106 -39.36 10.52 -7.78
C SER A 106 -38.24 9.54 -7.47
N ASP A 107 -38.06 9.19 -6.19
CA ASP A 107 -37.05 8.19 -5.80
C ASP A 107 -37.35 6.82 -6.40
N GLU A 108 -38.64 6.44 -6.50
CA GLU A 108 -39.07 5.19 -7.12
C GLU A 108 -38.78 5.19 -8.63
N GLN A 109 -39.04 6.30 -9.31
CA GLN A 109 -38.74 6.45 -10.74
C GLN A 109 -37.24 6.42 -11.01
N LEU A 110 -36.45 7.08 -10.15
CA LEU A 110 -34.99 7.09 -10.26
C LEU A 110 -34.39 5.69 -10.02
N LYS A 111 -34.97 4.92 -9.10
CA LYS A 111 -34.62 3.49 -8.90
C LYS A 111 -34.98 2.62 -10.09
N ALA A 112 -36.16 2.85 -10.68
CA ALA A 112 -36.64 2.09 -11.84
C ALA A 112 -35.73 2.25 -13.07
N LYS A 113 -34.93 3.33 -13.16
CA LYS A 113 -33.94 3.52 -14.22
C LYS A 113 -32.94 2.38 -14.33
N THR A 114 -32.53 1.76 -13.22
CA THR A 114 -31.60 0.62 -13.27
C THR A 114 -32.21 -0.57 -14.01
N SER A 115 -33.48 -0.88 -13.76
CA SER A 115 -34.20 -1.93 -14.49
C SER A 115 -34.38 -1.57 -15.96
N GLU A 116 -34.73 -0.31 -16.25
CA GLU A 116 -34.85 0.20 -17.62
C GLU A 116 -33.53 0.02 -18.40
N PHE A 117 -32.38 0.39 -17.80
CA PHE A 117 -31.08 0.23 -18.44
C PHE A 117 -30.71 -1.24 -18.66
N ARG A 118 -30.98 -2.12 -17.70
CA ARG A 118 -30.76 -3.57 -17.87
C ARG A 118 -31.60 -4.15 -19.00
N GLU A 119 -32.86 -3.73 -19.13
CA GLU A 119 -33.71 -4.13 -20.26
C GLU A 119 -33.20 -3.60 -21.61
N ARG A 120 -32.72 -2.36 -21.64
CA ARG A 120 -32.12 -1.75 -22.84
C ARG A 120 -30.85 -2.49 -23.29
N LEU A 121 -29.97 -2.85 -22.35
CA LEU A 121 -28.81 -3.71 -22.62
C LEU A 121 -29.23 -5.06 -23.18
N ALA A 122 -30.27 -5.69 -22.62
CA ALA A 122 -30.79 -6.96 -23.11
C ALA A 122 -31.37 -6.87 -24.53
N ARG A 123 -31.82 -5.67 -24.96
CA ARG A 123 -32.27 -5.40 -26.34
C ARG A 123 -31.13 -5.06 -27.30
N GLY A 124 -29.88 -5.04 -26.84
CA GLY A 124 -28.69 -4.84 -27.67
C GLY A 124 -28.15 -3.40 -27.71
N GLU A 125 -28.68 -2.49 -26.89
CA GLU A 125 -28.08 -1.16 -26.72
C GLU A 125 -26.72 -1.27 -26.02
N SER A 126 -25.77 -0.40 -26.35
CA SER A 126 -24.43 -0.43 -25.74
C SER A 126 -24.34 0.41 -24.47
N LEU A 127 -23.34 0.14 -23.61
CA LEU A 127 -23.05 0.99 -22.45
C LEU A 127 -22.72 2.43 -22.84
N ALA A 128 -22.12 2.65 -24.02
CA ALA A 128 -21.80 3.97 -24.52
C ALA A 128 -23.05 4.79 -24.85
N ASP A 129 -24.08 4.15 -25.41
CA ASP A 129 -25.34 4.81 -25.78
C ASP A 129 -26.10 5.36 -24.56
N MET A 130 -26.03 4.64 -23.43
CA MET A 130 -26.69 5.03 -22.18
C MET A 130 -25.79 5.77 -21.19
N GLN A 131 -24.50 5.97 -21.49
CA GLN A 131 -23.51 6.51 -20.55
C GLN A 131 -23.95 7.85 -19.95
N ALA A 132 -24.39 8.79 -20.78
CA ALA A 132 -24.77 10.13 -20.33
C ALA A 132 -25.97 10.10 -19.36
N GLU A 133 -26.98 9.28 -19.68
CA GLU A 133 -28.18 9.14 -18.87
C GLU A 133 -27.88 8.41 -17.55
N ALA A 134 -27.11 7.32 -17.60
CA ALA A 134 -26.67 6.58 -16.43
C ALA A 134 -25.85 7.48 -15.48
N PHE A 135 -24.95 8.31 -16.01
CA PHE A 135 -24.17 9.25 -15.20
C PHE A 135 -25.03 10.34 -14.57
N ALA A 136 -26.07 10.83 -15.26
CA ALA A 136 -27.02 11.76 -14.68
C ALA A 136 -27.83 11.13 -13.54
N VAL A 137 -28.25 9.86 -13.71
CA VAL A 137 -28.94 9.07 -12.67
C VAL A 137 -28.05 8.90 -11.42
N VAL A 138 -26.79 8.51 -11.60
CA VAL A 138 -25.83 8.36 -10.50
C VAL A 138 -25.55 9.70 -9.81
N ARG A 139 -25.41 10.79 -10.57
CA ARG A 139 -25.23 12.13 -10.02
C ARG A 139 -26.41 12.55 -9.13
N GLU A 140 -27.63 12.35 -9.60
CA GLU A 140 -28.83 12.69 -8.83
C GLU A 140 -28.97 11.78 -7.59
N ALA A 141 -28.66 10.48 -7.72
CA ALA A 141 -28.65 9.56 -6.59
C ALA A 141 -27.62 9.95 -5.52
N ALA A 142 -26.41 10.36 -5.92
CA ALA A 142 -25.39 10.85 -4.99
C ALA A 142 -25.84 12.13 -4.27
N LYS A 143 -26.47 13.06 -4.99
CA LYS A 143 -27.03 14.27 -4.41
C LYS A 143 -28.11 13.96 -3.37
N ARG A 144 -29.02 13.01 -3.65
CA ARG A 144 -30.11 12.63 -2.72
C ARG A 144 -29.63 11.84 -1.51
N THR A 145 -28.65 10.94 -1.69
CA THR A 145 -28.25 9.99 -0.64
C THR A 145 -27.10 10.47 0.24
N ILE A 146 -26.12 11.15 -0.35
CA ILE A 146 -24.91 11.60 0.35
C ILE A 146 -24.71 13.12 0.28
N GLY A 147 -25.65 13.86 -0.31
CA GLY A 147 -25.63 15.33 -0.36
C GLY A 147 -24.58 15.90 -1.32
N MET A 148 -23.99 15.07 -2.20
CA MET A 148 -22.91 15.47 -3.09
C MET A 148 -23.32 15.32 -4.55
N ARG A 149 -23.31 16.43 -5.28
CA ARG A 149 -23.50 16.45 -6.73
C ARG A 149 -22.13 16.40 -7.41
N HIS A 150 -21.94 15.48 -8.36
CA HIS A 150 -20.71 15.43 -9.14
C HIS A 150 -20.44 16.74 -9.89
N PHE A 151 -19.21 17.24 -9.81
CA PHE A 151 -18.71 18.32 -10.64
C PHE A 151 -18.48 17.86 -12.09
N ASP A 152 -18.35 18.80 -13.02
CA ASP A 152 -18.12 18.50 -14.44
C ASP A 152 -16.79 17.75 -14.64
N VAL A 153 -15.74 18.12 -13.92
CA VAL A 153 -14.45 17.41 -13.94
C VAL A 153 -14.55 15.98 -13.40
N GLN A 154 -15.49 15.72 -12.49
CA GLN A 154 -15.74 14.38 -11.95
C GLN A 154 -16.49 13.51 -12.96
N ILE A 155 -17.37 14.09 -13.78
CA ILE A 155 -17.98 13.40 -14.92
C ILE A 155 -16.91 13.00 -15.95
N ILE A 156 -15.95 13.89 -16.23
CA ILE A 156 -14.80 13.58 -17.10
C ILE A 156 -14.02 12.39 -16.52
N GLY A 157 -13.67 12.44 -15.23
CA GLY A 157 -12.98 11.33 -14.56
C GLY A 157 -13.75 10.00 -14.64
N GLY A 158 -15.08 10.04 -14.48
CA GLY A 158 -15.92 8.85 -14.61
C GLY A 158 -15.93 8.29 -16.04
N GLY A 159 -15.89 9.16 -17.05
CA GLY A 159 -15.73 8.77 -18.45
C GLY A 159 -14.38 8.10 -18.71
N VAL A 160 -13.28 8.69 -18.22
CA VAL A 160 -11.93 8.11 -18.32
C VAL A 160 -11.86 6.72 -17.70
N LEU A 161 -12.44 6.54 -16.51
CA LEU A 161 -12.51 5.23 -15.86
C LEU A 161 -13.34 4.24 -16.68
N HIS A 162 -14.49 4.67 -17.21
CA HIS A 162 -15.30 3.84 -18.09
C HIS A 162 -14.56 3.46 -19.37
N ASP A 163 -13.63 4.26 -19.88
CA ASP A 163 -12.90 3.91 -21.10
C ASP A 163 -11.69 2.99 -20.85
N GLY A 164 -11.50 2.50 -19.62
CA GLY A 164 -10.36 1.64 -19.28
C GLY A 164 -9.04 2.38 -19.25
N SER A 165 -9.06 3.66 -18.84
CA SER A 165 -7.90 4.53 -18.74
C SER A 165 -7.59 4.92 -17.28
N ILE A 166 -6.43 5.52 -17.04
CA ILE A 166 -6.09 6.09 -15.73
C ILE A 166 -6.51 7.55 -15.69
N ALA A 167 -7.40 7.89 -14.76
CA ALA A 167 -7.81 9.26 -14.47
C ALA A 167 -6.83 9.88 -13.46
N GLU A 168 -5.92 10.75 -13.94
CA GLU A 168 -5.15 11.58 -13.03
C GLU A 168 -6.01 12.75 -12.56
N MET A 169 -6.43 12.68 -11.30
CA MET A 169 -7.21 13.70 -10.60
C MET A 169 -6.47 14.08 -9.33
N LYS A 170 -6.11 15.36 -9.18
CA LYS A 170 -5.33 15.84 -8.02
C LYS A 170 -6.04 15.49 -6.71
N THR A 171 -5.26 15.27 -5.65
CA THR A 171 -5.79 14.95 -4.32
C THR A 171 -6.79 16.01 -3.85
N GLY A 172 -7.98 15.57 -3.44
CA GLY A 172 -9.08 16.46 -3.05
C GLY A 172 -10.14 16.69 -4.14
N GLU A 173 -9.91 16.27 -5.39
CA GLU A 173 -10.91 16.39 -6.47
C GLU A 173 -12.09 15.39 -6.33
N GLY A 174 -12.07 14.50 -5.34
CA GLY A 174 -13.18 13.59 -5.03
C GLY A 174 -13.19 12.27 -5.80
N LYS A 175 -12.02 11.65 -6.00
CA LYS A 175 -11.83 10.35 -6.70
C LYS A 175 -12.82 9.26 -6.25
N THR A 176 -13.05 9.13 -4.94
CA THR A 176 -14.01 8.18 -4.36
C THR A 176 -15.44 8.36 -4.92
N LEU A 177 -15.89 9.59 -5.14
CA LEU A 177 -17.21 9.86 -5.72
C LEU A 177 -17.22 9.62 -7.24
N VAL A 178 -16.08 9.80 -7.91
CA VAL A 178 -15.93 9.59 -9.35
C VAL A 178 -16.09 8.12 -9.73
N SER A 179 -15.56 7.21 -8.91
CA SER A 179 -15.65 5.76 -9.18
C SER A 179 -17.09 5.26 -9.27
N THR A 180 -18.05 5.92 -8.60
CA THR A 180 -19.46 5.49 -8.62
C THR A 180 -20.08 5.55 -10.00
N LEU A 181 -19.64 6.48 -10.86
CA LEU A 181 -20.14 6.66 -12.22
C LEU A 181 -19.80 5.44 -13.08
N ALA A 182 -18.50 5.11 -13.16
CA ALA A 182 -18.01 3.99 -13.94
C ALA A 182 -18.43 2.65 -13.32
N ALA A 183 -18.42 2.53 -11.99
CA ALA A 183 -18.85 1.31 -11.31
C ALA A 183 -20.32 0.99 -11.58
N TYR A 184 -21.22 1.98 -11.45
CA TYR A 184 -22.64 1.77 -11.73
C TYR A 184 -22.87 1.35 -13.19
N LEU A 185 -22.34 2.11 -14.16
CA LEU A 185 -22.56 1.84 -15.57
C LEU A 185 -22.09 0.43 -15.97
N ASN A 186 -20.87 0.05 -15.60
CA ASN A 186 -20.35 -1.27 -15.95
C ASN A 186 -21.02 -2.40 -15.13
N ALA A 187 -21.54 -2.14 -13.93
CA ALA A 187 -22.27 -3.13 -13.13
C ALA A 187 -23.66 -3.47 -13.71
N LEU A 188 -24.19 -2.67 -14.65
CA LEU A 188 -25.44 -2.97 -15.33
C LEU A 188 -25.38 -4.27 -16.16
N THR A 189 -24.18 -4.72 -16.56
CA THR A 189 -23.98 -5.99 -17.28
C THR A 189 -24.26 -7.21 -16.41
N GLY A 190 -24.24 -7.08 -15.08
CA GLY A 190 -24.35 -8.18 -14.13
C GLY A 190 -23.08 -9.05 -14.01
N GLU A 191 -22.03 -8.78 -14.79
CA GLU A 191 -20.80 -9.57 -14.76
C GLU A 191 -19.91 -9.26 -13.54
N GLY A 192 -20.15 -8.13 -12.87
CA GLY A 192 -19.52 -7.74 -11.60
C GLY A 192 -18.40 -6.71 -11.79
N VAL A 193 -18.25 -5.80 -10.83
CA VAL A 193 -17.20 -4.77 -10.84
C VAL A 193 -16.41 -4.83 -9.54
N HIS A 194 -15.09 -4.83 -9.64
CA HIS A 194 -14.21 -4.76 -8.46
C HIS A 194 -13.67 -3.33 -8.30
N VAL A 195 -14.01 -2.70 -7.18
CA VAL A 195 -13.40 -1.43 -6.75
C VAL A 195 -12.30 -1.77 -5.76
N VAL A 196 -11.05 -1.62 -6.20
CA VAL A 196 -9.87 -2.04 -5.44
C VAL A 196 -9.20 -0.83 -4.83
N THR A 197 -8.98 -0.90 -3.52
CA THR A 197 -8.27 0.14 -2.75
C THR A 197 -6.96 -0.42 -2.17
N VAL A 198 -6.18 0.44 -1.52
CA VAL A 198 -4.89 0.08 -0.92
C VAL A 198 -5.03 -0.76 0.35
N ASN A 199 -6.09 -0.56 1.15
CA ASN A 199 -6.24 -1.24 2.44
C ASN A 199 -7.69 -1.48 2.86
N ASP A 200 -7.89 -2.34 3.86
CA ASP A 200 -9.21 -2.75 4.39
C ASP A 200 -10.05 -1.56 4.88
N TYR A 201 -9.43 -0.56 5.50
CA TYR A 201 -10.16 0.61 6.02
C TYR A 201 -10.77 1.43 4.88
N LEU A 202 -10.00 1.69 3.82
CA LEU A 202 -10.49 2.43 2.65
C LEU A 202 -11.57 1.64 1.91
N ALA A 203 -11.37 0.33 1.73
CA ALA A 203 -12.38 -0.54 1.12
C ALA A 203 -13.70 -0.48 1.90
N GLN A 204 -13.66 -0.60 3.23
CA GLN A 204 -14.85 -0.54 4.07
C GLN A 204 -15.51 0.84 4.02
N ARG A 205 -14.73 1.91 4.23
CA ARG A 205 -15.22 3.29 4.21
C ARG A 205 -15.95 3.59 2.90
N ASP A 206 -15.36 3.20 1.78
CA ASP A 206 -15.90 3.50 0.46
C ASP A 206 -17.12 2.62 0.14
N ALA A 207 -17.13 1.36 0.56
CA ALA A 207 -18.30 0.47 0.46
C ALA A 207 -19.50 0.95 1.31
N GLU A 208 -19.23 1.54 2.48
CA GLU A 208 -20.26 2.11 3.35
C GLU A 208 -20.75 3.46 2.82
N TRP A 209 -19.83 4.31 2.34
CA TRP A 209 -20.17 5.65 1.88
C TRP A 209 -20.76 5.66 0.47
N MET A 210 -20.02 5.18 -0.53
CA MET A 210 -20.46 5.15 -1.93
C MET A 210 -21.47 4.03 -2.19
N GLY A 211 -21.41 2.93 -1.42
CA GLY A 211 -22.41 1.88 -1.51
C GLY A 211 -23.83 2.37 -1.20
N ARG A 212 -24.01 3.48 -0.48
CA ARG A 212 -25.35 4.11 -0.33
C ARG A 212 -25.94 4.54 -1.66
N VAL A 213 -25.12 5.07 -2.58
CA VAL A 213 -25.55 5.49 -3.92
C VAL A 213 -25.97 4.27 -4.75
N HIS A 214 -25.13 3.23 -4.78
CA HIS A 214 -25.38 2.01 -5.54
C HIS A 214 -26.58 1.23 -5.02
N ARG A 215 -26.70 1.04 -3.70
CA ARG A 215 -27.85 0.38 -3.07
C ARG A 215 -29.13 1.17 -3.26
N PHE A 216 -29.06 2.51 -3.21
CA PHE A 216 -30.22 3.34 -3.52
C PHE A 216 -30.71 3.07 -4.93
N LEU A 217 -29.82 2.94 -5.92
CA LEU A 217 -30.16 2.60 -7.31
C LEU A 217 -30.48 1.11 -7.53
N GLY A 218 -30.57 0.30 -6.48
CA GLY A 218 -30.97 -1.12 -6.58
C GLY A 218 -29.85 -2.08 -6.97
N LEU A 219 -28.58 -1.66 -6.95
CA LEU A 219 -27.44 -2.57 -7.10
C LEU A 219 -27.04 -3.18 -5.75
N SER A 220 -26.60 -4.43 -5.79
CA SER A 220 -25.98 -5.11 -4.66
C SER A 220 -24.51 -4.68 -4.51
N VAL A 221 -24.06 -4.48 -3.28
CA VAL A 221 -22.70 -4.02 -2.95
C VAL A 221 -22.09 -4.94 -1.91
N GLY A 222 -21.02 -5.63 -2.31
CA GLY A 222 -20.21 -6.49 -1.46
C GLY A 222 -18.97 -5.79 -0.94
N LEU A 223 -18.43 -6.29 0.16
CA LEU A 223 -17.17 -5.88 0.76
C LEU A 223 -16.37 -7.13 1.13
N ILE A 224 -15.12 -7.20 0.69
CA ILE A 224 -14.17 -8.25 1.08
C ILE A 224 -13.19 -7.66 2.07
N GLN A 225 -13.01 -8.34 3.22
CA GLN A 225 -12.06 -7.97 4.26
C GLN A 225 -11.30 -9.20 4.75
N ARG A 226 -10.15 -8.94 5.35
CA ARG A 226 -9.36 -9.94 6.04
C ARG A 226 -10.18 -10.64 7.13
N GLY A 227 -10.06 -11.96 7.22
CA GLY A 227 -10.72 -12.77 8.25
C GLY A 227 -12.17 -13.21 7.92
N MET A 228 -12.75 -12.74 6.82
CA MET A 228 -14.05 -13.24 6.34
C MET A 228 -13.98 -14.73 5.97
N LYS A 229 -15.06 -15.45 6.30
CA LYS A 229 -15.23 -16.87 5.95
C LYS A 229 -15.50 -17.03 4.45
N ALA A 230 -15.27 -18.24 3.93
CA ALA A 230 -15.48 -18.54 2.51
C ALA A 230 -16.91 -18.26 2.03
N GLU A 231 -17.92 -18.59 2.83
CA GLU A 231 -19.34 -18.33 2.52
C GLU A 231 -19.64 -16.82 2.41
N GLU A 232 -19.09 -16.02 3.32
CA GLU A 232 -19.23 -14.56 3.30
C GLU A 232 -18.54 -13.96 2.07
N ARG A 233 -17.33 -14.43 1.73
CA ARG A 233 -16.61 -14.00 0.53
C ARG A 233 -17.40 -14.33 -0.73
N LYS A 234 -17.92 -15.55 -0.83
CA LYS A 234 -18.75 -15.99 -1.96
C LYS A 234 -19.99 -15.13 -2.14
N PHE A 235 -20.67 -14.78 -1.05
CA PHE A 235 -21.79 -13.84 -1.08
C PHE A 235 -21.36 -12.45 -1.56
N ASN A 236 -20.26 -11.91 -1.04
CA ASN A 236 -19.78 -10.57 -1.37
C ASN A 236 -19.29 -10.47 -2.82
N TYR A 237 -18.49 -11.42 -3.32
CA TYR A 237 -18.14 -11.50 -4.74
C TYR A 237 -19.38 -11.71 -5.61
N GLY A 238 -20.44 -12.30 -5.08
CA GLY A 238 -21.74 -12.44 -5.76
C GLY A 238 -22.48 -11.11 -6.00
N CYS A 239 -22.05 -9.99 -5.43
CA CYS A 239 -22.68 -8.68 -5.63
C CYS A 239 -22.31 -8.01 -6.97
N ASP A 240 -23.17 -7.11 -7.45
CA ASP A 240 -22.96 -6.35 -8.69
C ASP A 240 -21.66 -5.51 -8.64
N ILE A 241 -21.34 -4.96 -7.47
CA ILE A 241 -20.10 -4.23 -7.19
C ILE A 241 -19.48 -4.79 -5.91
N THR A 242 -18.19 -5.12 -5.95
CA THR A 242 -17.44 -5.61 -4.79
C THR A 242 -16.30 -4.65 -4.48
N TYR A 243 -16.28 -4.12 -3.26
CA TYR A 243 -15.15 -3.37 -2.73
C TYR A 243 -14.18 -4.32 -2.06
N THR A 244 -12.88 -4.17 -2.35
CA THR A 244 -11.83 -5.01 -1.78
C THR A 244 -10.52 -4.24 -1.73
N ASN A 245 -9.51 -4.81 -1.08
CA ASN A 245 -8.14 -4.36 -1.24
C ASN A 245 -7.39 -5.28 -2.23
N ASN A 246 -6.26 -4.80 -2.73
CA ASN A 246 -5.44 -5.52 -3.70
C ASN A 246 -4.91 -6.88 -3.16
N SER A 247 -4.50 -6.94 -1.90
CA SER A 247 -3.99 -8.13 -1.24
C SER A 247 -5.03 -9.24 -1.13
N GLU A 248 -6.22 -8.93 -0.61
CA GLU A 248 -7.31 -9.89 -0.43
C GLU A 248 -7.82 -10.43 -1.76
N LEU A 249 -7.94 -9.56 -2.78
CA LEU A 249 -8.26 -9.98 -4.14
C LEU A 249 -7.25 -11.01 -4.69
N GLY A 250 -5.96 -10.74 -4.52
CA GLY A 250 -4.92 -11.64 -4.99
C GLY A 250 -4.86 -12.95 -4.20
N PHE A 251 -5.03 -12.91 -2.87
CA PHE A 251 -5.10 -14.11 -2.05
C PHE A 251 -6.33 -14.97 -2.33
N ASP A 252 -7.49 -14.37 -2.59
CA ASP A 252 -8.68 -15.12 -3.00
C ASP A 252 -8.47 -15.81 -4.35
N TYR A 253 -7.89 -15.12 -5.32
CA TYR A 253 -7.53 -15.73 -6.60
C TYR A 253 -6.57 -16.90 -6.42
N LEU A 254 -5.49 -16.74 -5.63
CA LEU A 254 -4.55 -17.82 -5.35
C LEU A 254 -5.20 -19.01 -4.63
N ARG A 255 -6.04 -18.75 -3.62
CA ARG A 255 -6.75 -19.80 -2.85
C ARG A 255 -7.73 -20.57 -3.73
N ASP A 256 -8.47 -19.89 -4.59
CA ASP A 256 -9.41 -20.55 -5.51
C ASP A 256 -8.68 -21.48 -6.50
N ASN A 257 -7.50 -21.11 -6.98
CA ASN A 257 -6.71 -21.96 -7.89
C ASN A 257 -6.03 -23.16 -7.18
N LEU A 258 -5.88 -23.12 -5.85
CA LEU A 258 -5.35 -24.24 -5.06
C LEU A 258 -6.44 -25.23 -4.63
N THR A 259 -7.70 -24.83 -4.74
CA THR A 259 -8.83 -25.57 -4.23
C THR A 259 -9.25 -26.67 -5.19
N SER A 260 -9.38 -27.91 -4.72
CA SER A 260 -9.85 -29.05 -5.54
C SER A 260 -11.37 -29.21 -5.56
N ASN A 261 -12.10 -28.55 -4.65
CA ASN A 261 -13.56 -28.62 -4.55
C ASN A 261 -14.23 -27.33 -5.08
N SER A 262 -15.09 -27.46 -6.08
CA SER A 262 -15.82 -26.33 -6.68
C SER A 262 -16.72 -25.59 -5.68
N GLU A 263 -17.18 -26.25 -4.60
CA GLU A 263 -18.02 -25.62 -3.58
C GLU A 263 -17.26 -24.57 -2.76
N GLN A 264 -15.94 -24.77 -2.60
CA GLN A 264 -15.05 -23.92 -1.81
C GLN A 264 -14.58 -22.67 -2.57
N LEU A 265 -14.86 -22.58 -3.88
CA LEU A 265 -14.54 -21.39 -4.67
C LEU A 265 -15.34 -20.18 -4.20
N VAL A 266 -14.65 -19.05 -3.98
CA VAL A 266 -15.27 -17.81 -3.49
C VAL A 266 -15.47 -16.77 -4.58
N MET A 267 -14.64 -16.75 -5.63
CA MET A 267 -14.79 -15.82 -6.74
C MET A 267 -15.82 -16.31 -7.77
N ARG A 268 -16.22 -15.41 -8.69
CA ARG A 268 -17.20 -15.69 -9.75
C ARG A 268 -16.63 -16.58 -10.87
N TRP A 269 -16.49 -17.88 -10.65
CA TRP A 269 -16.05 -18.80 -11.70
C TRP A 269 -17.16 -19.10 -12.73
N PRO A 270 -16.81 -19.30 -14.02
CA PRO A 270 -15.46 -19.39 -14.60
C PRO A 270 -14.80 -18.05 -14.97
N LYS A 271 -15.49 -16.91 -14.80
CA LYS A 271 -15.01 -15.57 -15.18
C LYS A 271 -14.87 -14.66 -13.95
N PRO A 272 -13.84 -14.85 -13.11
CA PRO A 272 -13.70 -14.11 -11.85
C PRO A 272 -13.36 -12.62 -12.03
N PHE A 273 -13.04 -12.20 -13.25
CA PHE A 273 -12.62 -10.84 -13.58
C PHE A 273 -13.40 -10.29 -14.77
N HIS A 274 -13.99 -9.10 -14.62
CA HIS A 274 -14.73 -8.39 -15.67
C HIS A 274 -14.23 -6.95 -15.81
N PHE A 275 -14.45 -6.11 -14.79
CA PHE A 275 -13.99 -4.73 -14.75
C PHE A 275 -13.41 -4.38 -13.38
N ALA A 276 -12.23 -3.76 -13.36
CA ALA A 276 -11.61 -3.23 -12.16
C ALA A 276 -11.41 -1.71 -12.23
N ILE A 277 -11.70 -1.05 -11.11
CA ILE A 277 -11.32 0.34 -10.84
C ILE A 277 -10.33 0.30 -9.67
N VAL A 278 -9.08 0.67 -9.91
CA VAL A 278 -8.03 0.70 -8.88
C VAL A 278 -7.84 2.13 -8.37
N ASP A 279 -8.17 2.38 -7.11
CA ASP A 279 -7.85 3.63 -6.43
C ASP A 279 -6.37 3.65 -6.00
N GLU A 280 -5.75 4.83 -6.06
CA GLU A 280 -4.31 5.04 -5.93
C GLU A 280 -3.51 4.01 -6.76
N VAL A 281 -3.81 3.96 -8.06
CA VAL A 281 -3.30 2.95 -8.99
C VAL A 281 -1.76 2.90 -9.08
N ASP A 282 -1.08 4.02 -8.84
CA ASP A 282 0.37 4.09 -8.72
C ASP A 282 0.87 3.36 -7.47
N SER A 283 0.23 3.57 -6.33
CA SER A 283 0.56 2.85 -5.10
C SER A 283 0.36 1.33 -5.27
N VAL A 284 -0.74 0.91 -5.88
CA VAL A 284 -1.08 -0.53 -6.02
C VAL A 284 -0.25 -1.23 -7.10
N LEU A 285 -0.14 -0.65 -8.30
CA LEU A 285 0.47 -1.34 -9.45
C LEU A 285 1.97 -1.10 -9.59
N ILE A 286 2.49 0.01 -9.06
CA ILE A 286 3.92 0.37 -9.16
C ILE A 286 4.64 0.11 -7.84
N ASP A 287 4.19 0.70 -6.74
CA ASP A 287 4.91 0.62 -5.46
C ASP A 287 4.74 -0.73 -4.78
N GLU A 288 3.50 -1.17 -4.55
CA GLU A 288 3.20 -2.49 -3.99
C GLU A 288 3.43 -3.61 -5.02
N GLY A 289 3.35 -3.28 -6.32
CA GLY A 289 3.65 -4.15 -7.45
C GLY A 289 5.05 -4.78 -7.45
N ARG A 290 5.99 -4.28 -6.62
CA ARG A 290 7.39 -4.73 -6.62
C ARG A 290 7.58 -6.14 -6.06
N ASN A 291 6.75 -6.55 -5.10
CA ASN A 291 6.85 -7.85 -4.45
C ASN A 291 5.67 -8.75 -4.87
N PRO A 292 5.91 -10.04 -5.17
CA PRO A 292 4.83 -10.97 -5.46
C PRO A 292 4.01 -11.27 -4.20
N LEU A 293 2.71 -11.50 -4.39
CA LEU A 293 1.88 -12.17 -3.40
C LEU A 293 2.22 -13.65 -3.38
N LEU A 294 2.39 -14.21 -2.18
CA LEU A 294 2.76 -15.60 -1.97
C LEU A 294 1.94 -16.21 -0.83
N ILE A 295 1.44 -17.43 -1.06
CA ILE A 295 0.86 -18.27 -0.03
C ILE A 295 1.94 -19.24 0.39
N SER A 296 2.33 -19.17 1.67
CA SER A 296 3.23 -20.15 2.27
C SER A 296 2.45 -21.23 2.99
N GLY A 297 2.88 -22.48 2.83
CA GLY A 297 2.42 -23.62 3.60
C GLY A 297 3.50 -24.06 4.59
N GLU A 298 3.09 -24.67 5.69
CA GLU A 298 4.02 -25.35 6.60
C GLU A 298 4.27 -26.77 6.11
N ALA A 299 5.53 -27.16 5.93
CA ALA A 299 5.90 -28.54 5.66
C ALA A 299 5.94 -29.39 6.97
N ASN A 300 4.89 -29.33 7.78
CA ASN A 300 4.92 -29.82 9.17
C ASN A 300 4.60 -31.32 9.31
N GLU A 301 3.79 -31.89 8.41
CA GLU A 301 3.32 -33.29 8.54
C GLU A 301 4.45 -34.32 8.60
N ASN A 302 5.61 -34.02 8.01
CA ASN A 302 6.73 -34.93 7.95
C ASN A 302 7.90 -34.57 8.88
N ALA A 303 7.75 -33.58 9.76
CA ALA A 303 8.83 -33.15 10.66
C ALA A 303 9.31 -34.31 11.56
N ALA A 304 8.40 -35.18 12.00
CA ALA A 304 8.70 -36.36 12.80
C ALA A 304 9.57 -37.42 12.08
N ARG A 305 9.68 -37.37 10.75
CA ARG A 305 10.49 -38.32 9.98
C ARG A 305 11.98 -38.01 10.05
N TYR A 306 12.37 -36.74 10.22
CA TYR A 306 13.79 -36.35 10.26
C TYR A 306 14.58 -36.98 11.43
N PRO A 307 14.09 -37.00 12.68
CA PRO A 307 14.79 -37.67 13.78
C PRO A 307 14.94 -39.18 13.58
N VAL A 308 13.92 -39.82 12.99
CA VAL A 308 13.96 -41.26 12.68
C VAL A 308 14.98 -41.53 11.58
N ALA A 309 14.94 -40.76 10.49
CA ALA A 309 15.90 -40.88 9.39
C ALA A 309 17.34 -40.59 9.82
N ALA A 310 17.56 -39.66 10.76
CA ALA A 310 18.88 -39.40 11.35
C ALA A 310 19.44 -40.66 12.05
N LYS A 311 18.62 -41.38 12.83
CA LYS A 311 19.01 -42.65 13.47
C LYS A 311 19.27 -43.75 12.45
N VAL A 312 18.47 -43.85 11.39
CA VAL A 312 18.71 -44.82 10.30
C VAL A 312 20.04 -44.52 9.61
N ALA A 313 20.34 -43.24 9.32
CA ALA A 313 21.61 -42.83 8.74
C ALA A 313 22.82 -43.18 9.63
N GLU A 314 22.67 -43.21 10.96
CA GLU A 314 23.71 -43.66 11.89
C GLU A 314 24.02 -45.16 11.74
N LEU A 315 23.01 -46.00 11.48
CA LEU A 315 23.16 -47.44 11.26
C LEU A 315 23.85 -47.79 9.95
N LEU A 316 23.66 -46.95 8.92
CA LEU A 316 24.24 -47.18 7.60
C LEU A 316 25.76 -46.91 7.61
N VAL A 317 26.52 -47.73 6.87
CA VAL A 317 27.99 -47.71 6.83
C VAL A 317 28.43 -47.31 5.44
N LYS A 318 29.31 -46.30 5.38
CA LYS A 318 29.90 -45.81 4.14
C LYS A 318 30.66 -46.91 3.40
N ASP A 319 30.57 -46.90 2.08
CA ASP A 319 31.18 -47.86 1.14
C ASP A 319 30.60 -49.29 1.20
N VAL A 320 29.65 -49.55 2.11
CA VAL A 320 28.87 -50.79 2.17
C VAL A 320 27.41 -50.48 1.82
N HIS A 321 26.75 -49.68 2.65
CA HIS A 321 25.33 -49.35 2.52
C HIS A 321 25.07 -48.10 1.65
N TYR A 322 26.08 -47.25 1.46
CA TYR A 322 25.96 -46.07 0.59
C TYR A 322 27.32 -45.61 0.08
N LYS A 323 27.32 -44.94 -1.06
CA LYS A 323 28.49 -44.30 -1.68
C LYS A 323 28.38 -42.79 -1.59
N VAL A 324 29.51 -42.12 -1.42
CA VAL A 324 29.59 -40.65 -1.31
C VAL A 324 30.39 -40.12 -2.48
N GLU A 325 29.77 -39.29 -3.32
CA GLU A 325 30.45 -38.61 -4.43
C GLU A 325 30.80 -37.18 -4.01
N LEU A 326 32.09 -36.95 -3.75
CA LEU A 326 32.59 -35.68 -3.21
C LEU A 326 32.52 -34.54 -4.23
N LYS A 327 32.56 -34.83 -5.53
CA LYS A 327 32.50 -33.78 -6.57
C LYS A 327 31.11 -33.17 -6.70
N GLU A 328 30.08 -33.99 -6.52
CA GLU A 328 28.69 -33.58 -6.71
C GLU A 328 27.96 -33.31 -5.39
N ASN A 329 28.64 -33.50 -4.24
CA ASN A 329 28.04 -33.45 -2.91
C ASN A 329 26.76 -34.32 -2.82
N SER A 330 26.81 -35.50 -3.42
CA SER A 330 25.69 -36.44 -3.49
C SER A 330 26.00 -37.74 -2.74
N VAL A 331 24.95 -38.41 -2.29
CA VAL A 331 25.00 -39.72 -1.66
C VAL A 331 24.07 -40.65 -2.43
N GLU A 332 24.54 -41.85 -2.73
CA GLU A 332 23.77 -42.91 -3.38
C GLU A 332 23.67 -44.13 -2.46
N LEU A 333 22.47 -44.66 -2.26
CA LEU A 333 22.26 -45.89 -1.50
C LEU A 333 22.65 -47.11 -2.36
N THR A 334 23.28 -48.11 -1.76
CA THR A 334 23.47 -49.43 -2.38
C THR A 334 22.27 -50.32 -2.11
N GLU A 335 22.12 -51.44 -2.83
CA GLU A 335 21.05 -52.42 -2.57
C GLU A 335 21.03 -52.89 -1.12
N GLU A 336 22.20 -53.14 -0.54
CA GLU A 336 22.36 -53.53 0.87
C GLU A 336 21.88 -52.42 1.83
N GLY A 337 22.16 -51.15 1.50
CA GLY A 337 21.69 -50.02 2.29
C GLY A 337 20.19 -49.77 2.17
N ILE A 338 19.60 -50.02 1.00
CA ILE A 338 18.16 -49.97 0.80
C ILE A 338 17.49 -51.01 1.70
N SER A 339 17.91 -52.27 1.62
CA SER A 339 17.33 -53.35 2.44
C SER A 339 17.49 -53.12 3.95
N LEU A 340 18.62 -52.58 4.39
CA LEU A 340 18.82 -52.27 5.81
C LEU A 340 17.95 -51.09 6.27
N ALA A 341 17.81 -50.05 5.45
CA ALA A 341 16.96 -48.91 5.74
C ALA A 341 15.47 -49.30 5.78
N GLU A 342 15.02 -50.12 4.84
CA GLU A 342 13.66 -50.70 4.79
C GLU A 342 13.36 -51.51 6.05
N MET A 343 14.29 -52.39 6.44
CA MET A 343 14.18 -53.17 7.67
C MET A 343 14.11 -52.29 8.92
N ALA A 344 14.94 -51.24 9.00
CA ALA A 344 14.96 -50.33 10.15
C ALA A 344 13.73 -49.43 10.25
N LEU A 345 13.09 -49.14 9.12
CA LEU A 345 11.87 -48.32 9.01
C LEU A 345 10.58 -49.15 9.00
N GLU A 346 10.69 -50.47 8.99
CA GLU A 346 9.56 -51.41 8.87
C GLU A 346 8.70 -51.13 7.61
N THR A 347 9.34 -50.69 6.52
CA THR A 347 8.69 -50.42 5.23
C THR A 347 9.18 -51.40 4.16
N GLY A 348 8.34 -51.67 3.14
CA GLY A 348 8.67 -52.54 2.01
C GLY A 348 9.26 -51.81 0.81
N ASP A 349 9.19 -50.47 0.77
CA ASP A 349 9.73 -49.63 -0.30
C ASP A 349 10.00 -48.21 0.23
N LEU A 350 11.23 -47.72 0.09
CA LEU A 350 11.58 -46.35 0.49
C LEU A 350 10.96 -45.27 -0.42
N TRP A 351 10.56 -45.62 -1.64
CA TRP A 351 10.01 -44.73 -2.67
C TRP A 351 8.49 -44.80 -2.79
N ASP A 352 7.80 -45.46 -1.84
CA ASP A 352 6.33 -45.49 -1.82
C ASP A 352 5.75 -44.06 -1.85
N GLU A 353 4.84 -43.80 -2.79
CA GLU A 353 4.16 -42.51 -2.93
C GLU A 353 3.29 -42.19 -1.70
N ASN A 354 2.77 -43.21 -1.01
CA ASN A 354 1.92 -43.05 0.17
C ASN A 354 2.75 -42.86 1.46
N ASP A 355 3.96 -43.41 1.53
CA ASP A 355 4.88 -43.27 2.66
C ASP A 355 6.35 -43.04 2.26
N PRO A 356 6.69 -41.87 1.67
CA PRO A 356 8.01 -41.67 1.09
C PRO A 356 9.09 -41.45 2.17
N TRP A 357 10.03 -42.39 2.29
CA TRP A 357 11.18 -42.32 3.21
C TRP A 357 12.51 -41.99 2.55
N ALA A 358 12.66 -42.30 1.26
CA ALA A 358 13.92 -42.14 0.52
C ALA A 358 14.52 -40.74 0.67
N ARG A 359 13.70 -39.69 0.48
CA ARG A 359 14.09 -38.28 0.69
C ARG A 359 14.75 -38.04 2.05
N PHE A 360 14.14 -38.54 3.12
CA PHE A 360 14.57 -38.27 4.49
C PHE A 360 15.87 -38.99 4.80
N VAL A 361 15.97 -40.27 4.39
CA VAL A 361 17.19 -41.07 4.57
C VAL A 361 18.35 -40.47 3.77
N MET A 362 18.13 -40.08 2.52
CA MET A 362 19.16 -39.42 1.70
C MET A 362 19.60 -38.08 2.30
N ASN A 363 18.67 -37.26 2.80
CA ASN A 363 19.00 -35.99 3.44
C ASN A 363 19.76 -36.19 4.76
N ALA A 364 19.40 -37.20 5.55
CA ALA A 364 20.10 -37.57 6.77
C ALA A 364 21.54 -38.04 6.48
N LEU A 365 21.74 -38.85 5.42
CA LEU A 365 23.08 -39.24 4.97
C LEU A 365 23.90 -38.06 4.46
N LYS A 366 23.28 -37.14 3.68
CA LYS A 366 23.93 -35.90 3.27
C LYS A 366 24.36 -35.07 4.48
N ALA A 367 23.47 -34.88 5.46
CA ALA A 367 23.77 -34.19 6.72
C ALA A 367 24.89 -34.88 7.51
N LYS A 368 24.93 -36.23 7.53
CA LYS A 368 25.99 -37.02 8.18
C LYS A 368 27.36 -36.77 7.54
N GLU A 369 27.46 -36.85 6.22
CA GLU A 369 28.74 -36.86 5.49
C GLU A 369 29.28 -35.45 5.17
N PHE A 370 28.43 -34.54 4.68
CA PHE A 370 28.86 -33.25 4.13
C PHE A 370 28.77 -32.09 5.13
N TYR A 371 27.92 -32.18 6.15
CA TYR A 371 27.67 -31.08 7.08
C TYR A 371 28.26 -31.39 8.45
N LYS A 372 29.46 -30.86 8.71
CA LYS A 372 30.19 -31.04 9.97
C LYS A 372 30.07 -29.80 10.84
N ARG A 373 29.84 -30.06 12.12
CA ARG A 373 29.85 -29.04 13.16
C ARG A 373 31.23 -28.37 13.22
N ASP A 374 31.22 -27.07 13.45
CA ASP A 374 32.39 -26.17 13.49
C ASP A 374 33.14 -26.04 12.15
N VAL A 375 32.57 -26.55 11.06
CA VAL A 375 33.07 -26.36 9.68
C VAL A 375 32.00 -25.71 8.80
N GLN A 376 30.87 -26.38 8.59
CA GLN A 376 29.76 -25.86 7.79
C GLN A 376 28.73 -25.07 8.64
N TYR A 377 28.66 -25.35 9.93
CA TYR A 377 27.71 -24.70 10.84
C TYR A 377 28.15 -24.79 12.29
N ILE A 378 27.50 -23.99 13.14
CA ILE A 378 27.63 -24.04 14.60
C ILE A 378 26.26 -24.23 15.24
N VAL A 379 26.24 -24.82 16.44
CA VAL A 379 25.02 -24.91 17.25
C VAL A 379 25.07 -23.84 18.33
N ARG A 380 24.11 -22.91 18.31
CA ARG A 380 24.00 -21.82 19.31
C ARG A 380 22.53 -21.57 19.64
N ASN A 381 22.22 -21.43 20.93
CA ASN A 381 20.85 -21.18 21.42
C ASN A 381 19.82 -22.20 20.91
N GLY A 382 20.21 -23.48 20.81
CA GLY A 382 19.34 -24.54 20.30
C GLY A 382 19.07 -24.50 18.78
N LYS A 383 19.84 -23.72 18.01
CA LYS A 383 19.71 -23.60 16.55
C LYS A 383 21.02 -23.94 15.83
N ALA A 384 20.91 -24.55 14.65
CA ALA A 384 22.02 -24.73 13.72
C ALA A 384 22.18 -23.46 12.85
N LEU A 385 23.30 -22.74 12.98
CA LEU A 385 23.59 -21.52 12.24
C LEU A 385 24.68 -21.79 11.20
N ILE A 386 24.40 -21.43 9.94
CA ILE A 386 25.29 -21.68 8.82
C ILE A 386 26.55 -20.81 8.93
N ILE A 387 27.72 -21.38 8.65
CA ILE A 387 28.95 -20.61 8.44
C ILE A 387 29.14 -20.41 6.94
N ASN A 388 29.33 -19.17 6.52
CA ASN A 388 29.69 -18.86 5.14
C ASN A 388 31.15 -19.29 4.89
N GLU A 389 31.35 -20.27 4.01
CA GLU A 389 32.67 -20.87 3.73
C GLU A 389 33.71 -19.86 3.21
N LEU A 390 33.28 -18.81 2.50
CA LEU A 390 34.19 -17.80 1.93
C LEU A 390 34.64 -16.77 2.96
N THR A 391 33.80 -16.47 3.96
CA THR A 391 34.03 -15.36 4.89
C THR A 391 34.22 -15.78 6.33
N GLY A 392 33.90 -17.04 6.67
CA GLY A 392 33.87 -17.56 8.04
C GLY A 392 32.79 -16.94 8.93
N ARG A 393 31.89 -16.12 8.37
CA ARG A 393 30.84 -15.43 9.14
C ARG A 393 29.62 -16.32 9.33
N VAL A 394 28.98 -16.17 10.49
CA VAL A 394 27.74 -16.87 10.83
C VAL A 394 26.56 -16.16 10.16
N GLU A 395 25.75 -16.90 9.40
CA GLU A 395 24.57 -16.42 8.67
C GLU A 395 23.29 -16.84 9.40
N GLU A 396 22.84 -16.02 10.36
CA GLU A 396 21.71 -16.36 11.25
C GLU A 396 20.35 -16.49 10.53
N LYS A 397 20.19 -15.83 9.38
CA LYS A 397 18.93 -15.81 8.62
C LYS A 397 18.89 -16.82 7.47
N ARG A 398 19.97 -17.55 7.22
CA ARG A 398 20.06 -18.49 6.10
C ARG A 398 19.78 -19.90 6.59
N ARG A 399 19.00 -20.65 5.80
CA ARG A 399 18.81 -22.10 5.94
C ARG A 399 19.22 -22.79 4.65
N TRP A 400 19.60 -24.07 4.74
CA TRP A 400 19.84 -24.88 3.54
C TRP A 400 18.50 -25.36 2.98
N SER A 401 18.40 -25.46 1.67
CA SER A 401 17.19 -25.87 0.97
C SER A 401 16.95 -27.39 1.04
N GLU A 402 15.79 -27.83 0.53
CA GLU A 402 15.46 -29.24 0.28
C GLU A 402 15.44 -30.17 1.52
N GLY A 403 15.18 -29.62 2.70
CA GLY A 403 15.09 -30.43 3.92
C GLY A 403 16.44 -30.75 4.59
N VAL A 404 17.55 -30.25 4.03
CA VAL A 404 18.90 -30.50 4.56
C VAL A 404 19.08 -29.84 5.93
N HIS A 405 18.50 -28.64 6.13
CA HIS A 405 18.63 -27.94 7.41
C HIS A 405 17.93 -28.67 8.55
N GLN A 406 16.75 -29.22 8.30
CA GLN A 406 16.03 -30.07 9.23
C GLN A 406 16.77 -31.38 9.51
N ALA A 407 17.43 -31.96 8.50
CA ALA A 407 18.27 -33.14 8.70
C ALA A 407 19.50 -32.84 9.57
N VAL A 408 20.10 -31.65 9.46
CA VAL A 408 21.18 -31.20 10.36
C VAL A 408 20.66 -30.91 11.77
N GLU A 409 19.50 -30.26 11.91
CA GLU A 409 18.83 -30.07 13.20
C GLU A 409 18.55 -31.41 13.88
N ALA A 410 18.02 -32.39 13.14
CA ALA A 410 17.77 -33.74 13.63
C ALA A 410 19.05 -34.49 14.02
N LYS A 411 20.12 -34.39 13.22
CA LYS A 411 21.44 -34.95 13.51
C LYS A 411 22.00 -34.45 14.84
N GLU A 412 21.79 -33.18 15.16
CA GLU A 412 22.27 -32.56 16.41
C GLU A 412 21.24 -32.66 17.56
N GLY A 413 20.09 -33.31 17.34
CA GLY A 413 19.03 -33.45 18.34
C GLY A 413 18.31 -32.14 18.70
N LEU A 414 18.28 -31.18 17.78
CA LEU A 414 17.63 -29.87 17.94
C LEU A 414 16.14 -29.93 17.61
N GLU A 415 15.40 -28.91 18.06
CA GLU A 415 14.00 -28.71 17.66
C GLU A 415 13.95 -28.38 16.17
N ILE A 416 13.27 -29.24 15.40
CA ILE A 416 13.15 -29.08 13.95
C ILE A 416 12.13 -27.98 13.66
N GLN A 417 12.59 -26.92 13.00
CA GLN A 417 11.67 -25.86 12.61
C GLN A 417 11.11 -26.15 11.21
N ALA A 418 9.79 -26.17 11.09
CA ALA A 418 9.12 -26.31 9.81
C ALA A 418 9.61 -25.25 8.82
N ASP A 419 9.92 -25.67 7.59
CA ASP A 419 10.18 -24.71 6.53
C ASP A 419 8.86 -24.19 5.98
N SER A 420 8.84 -22.88 5.73
CA SER A 420 7.80 -22.24 4.93
C SER A 420 8.08 -22.54 3.45
N ILE A 421 7.27 -23.38 2.84
CA ILE A 421 7.32 -23.59 1.37
C ILE A 421 6.35 -22.63 0.70
N VAL A 422 6.71 -22.10 -0.47
CA VAL A 422 5.79 -21.30 -1.29
C VAL A 422 4.90 -22.26 -2.06
N VAL A 423 3.60 -22.24 -1.76
CA VAL A 423 2.59 -23.11 -2.38
C VAL A 423 2.03 -22.48 -3.66
N ALA A 424 1.80 -21.17 -3.65
CA ALA A 424 1.36 -20.42 -4.81
C ALA A 424 1.89 -18.99 -4.75
N GLN A 425 2.09 -18.36 -5.92
CA GLN A 425 2.50 -16.97 -6.01
C GLN A 425 1.94 -16.30 -7.27
N ILE A 426 1.70 -14.99 -7.20
CA ILE A 426 1.35 -14.15 -8.35
C ILE A 426 1.83 -12.72 -8.09
N THR A 427 2.26 -12.01 -9.14
CA THR A 427 2.54 -10.56 -9.04
C THR A 427 1.27 -9.75 -9.28
N TYR A 428 1.17 -8.56 -8.70
CA TYR A 428 0.02 -7.68 -8.97
C TYR A 428 -0.14 -7.38 -10.47
N GLN A 429 0.96 -7.18 -11.21
CA GLN A 429 0.86 -6.92 -12.64
C GLN A 429 0.22 -8.11 -13.39
N SER A 430 0.58 -9.34 -13.03
CA SER A 430 0.00 -10.54 -13.64
C SER A 430 -1.47 -10.71 -13.25
N LEU A 431 -1.81 -10.46 -11.99
CA LEU A 431 -3.19 -10.54 -11.49
C LEU A 431 -4.10 -9.55 -12.21
N PHE A 432 -3.72 -8.26 -12.28
CA PHE A 432 -4.59 -7.24 -12.87
C PHE A 432 -4.69 -7.34 -14.40
N LYS A 433 -3.74 -7.99 -15.07
CA LYS A 433 -3.86 -8.33 -16.51
C LYS A 433 -4.96 -9.36 -16.81
N LEU A 434 -5.47 -10.07 -15.80
CA LEU A 434 -6.57 -11.01 -15.98
C LEU A 434 -7.91 -10.30 -16.20
N TYR A 435 -8.01 -9.01 -15.89
CA TYR A 435 -9.22 -8.22 -16.16
C TYR A 435 -9.32 -7.88 -17.65
N PRO A 436 -10.45 -8.20 -18.31
CA PRO A 436 -10.73 -7.71 -19.66
C PRO A 436 -10.71 -6.19 -19.77
N LYS A 437 -11.08 -5.50 -18.69
CA LYS A 437 -11.09 -4.04 -18.60
C LYS A 437 -10.53 -3.60 -17.26
N LEU A 438 -9.47 -2.80 -17.29
CA LEU A 438 -8.80 -2.25 -16.12
C LEU A 438 -8.76 -0.74 -16.22
N SER A 439 -9.08 -0.06 -15.13
CA SER A 439 -9.01 1.39 -15.00
C SER A 439 -8.44 1.76 -13.63
N GLY A 440 -7.99 2.99 -13.49
CA GLY A 440 -7.48 3.45 -12.20
C GLY A 440 -7.56 4.96 -12.04
N MET A 441 -7.39 5.41 -10.81
CA MET A 441 -7.38 6.84 -10.48
C MET A 441 -6.28 7.13 -9.47
N THR A 442 -5.62 8.27 -9.61
CA THR A 442 -4.59 8.75 -8.69
C THR A 442 -4.33 10.24 -8.90
N GLY A 443 -3.62 10.89 -7.99
CA GLY A 443 -3.15 12.27 -8.16
C GLY A 443 -1.86 12.43 -8.95
N THR A 444 -1.14 11.33 -9.21
CA THR A 444 0.30 11.34 -9.57
C THR A 444 0.70 10.34 -10.66
N ALA A 445 -0.18 10.01 -11.61
CA ALA A 445 0.12 8.99 -12.64
C ALA A 445 0.98 9.47 -13.82
N LYS A 446 1.00 10.76 -14.16
CA LYS A 446 1.57 11.28 -15.41
C LYS A 446 3.08 11.12 -15.45
N THR A 447 3.72 11.14 -14.28
CA THR A 447 5.15 10.85 -14.15
C THR A 447 5.46 9.40 -14.52
N GLU A 448 4.56 8.47 -14.20
CA GLU A 448 4.70 7.01 -14.44
C GLU A 448 3.93 6.51 -15.67
N GLU A 449 3.44 7.42 -16.54
CA GLU A 449 2.62 7.07 -17.72
C GLU A 449 3.30 6.04 -18.63
N LYS A 450 4.63 6.13 -18.80
CA LYS A 450 5.39 5.18 -19.60
C LYS A 450 5.34 3.76 -19.04
N GLU A 451 5.30 3.63 -17.72
CA GLU A 451 5.24 2.33 -17.06
C GLU A 451 3.85 1.70 -17.25
N PHE A 452 2.78 2.48 -17.03
CA PHE A 452 1.40 2.01 -17.27
C PHE A 452 1.17 1.60 -18.72
N LEU A 453 1.63 2.39 -19.69
CA LEU A 453 1.49 2.07 -21.11
C LEU A 453 2.29 0.82 -21.49
N LYS A 454 3.51 0.66 -20.96
CA LYS A 454 4.36 -0.49 -21.25
C LYS A 454 3.82 -1.79 -20.62
N MET A 455 3.36 -1.72 -19.37
CA MET A 455 2.97 -2.89 -18.61
C MET A 455 1.53 -3.32 -18.88
N PHE A 456 0.59 -2.37 -18.91
CA PHE A 456 -0.85 -2.64 -18.98
C PHE A 456 -1.50 -2.13 -20.27
N GLN A 457 -0.78 -1.36 -21.11
CA GLN A 457 -1.34 -0.70 -22.30
C GLN A 457 -2.46 0.29 -21.96
N ILE A 458 -2.40 0.89 -20.77
CA ILE A 458 -3.40 1.84 -20.27
C ILE A 458 -2.84 3.26 -20.33
N PRO A 459 -3.51 4.21 -21.01
CA PRO A 459 -3.07 5.60 -21.07
C PRO A 459 -3.46 6.37 -19.80
N VAL A 460 -2.70 7.44 -19.51
CA VAL A 460 -2.97 8.36 -18.39
C VAL A 460 -3.56 9.66 -18.92
N ILE A 461 -4.80 9.94 -18.52
CA ILE A 461 -5.53 11.16 -18.87
C ILE A 461 -5.51 12.11 -17.69
N GLU A 462 -4.91 13.29 -17.87
CA GLU A 462 -4.89 14.33 -16.85
C GLU A 462 -6.21 15.10 -16.89
N VAL A 463 -7.03 14.91 -15.85
CA VAL A 463 -8.32 15.56 -15.71
C VAL A 463 -8.13 16.97 -15.15
N PRO A 464 -8.81 17.99 -15.72
CA PRO A 464 -8.73 19.35 -15.19
C PRO A 464 -9.17 19.44 -13.72
N THR A 465 -8.59 20.39 -12.98
CA THR A 465 -9.01 20.68 -11.59
C THR A 465 -10.32 21.46 -11.57
N ASN A 466 -11.22 21.18 -10.62
CA ASN A 466 -12.50 21.90 -10.49
C ASN A 466 -12.29 23.39 -10.23
N LEU A 467 -11.31 23.72 -9.39
CA LEU A 467 -10.89 25.09 -9.11
C LEU A 467 -9.43 25.28 -9.48
N SER A 468 -9.03 26.53 -9.80
CA SER A 468 -7.63 26.82 -10.10
C SER A 468 -6.76 26.61 -8.86
N ASN A 469 -5.70 25.82 -9.00
CA ASN A 469 -4.74 25.59 -7.93
C ASN A 469 -3.92 26.87 -7.65
N ILE A 470 -4.00 27.37 -6.41
CA ILE A 470 -3.25 28.55 -5.92
C ILE A 470 -2.15 28.18 -4.92
N ARG A 471 -1.86 26.89 -4.74
CA ARG A 471 -0.79 26.40 -3.88
C ARG A 471 0.56 26.88 -4.41
N ILE A 472 1.38 27.42 -3.52
CA ILE A 472 2.73 27.87 -3.85
C ILE A 472 3.69 26.74 -3.50
N ASP A 473 4.23 26.10 -4.52
CA ASP A 473 5.26 25.07 -4.37
C ASP A 473 6.64 25.75 -4.28
N LEU A 474 7.25 25.66 -3.09
CA LEU A 474 8.57 26.23 -2.83
C LEU A 474 9.68 25.35 -3.45
N PRO A 475 10.82 25.94 -3.84
CA PRO A 475 11.93 25.18 -4.39
C PRO A 475 12.52 24.21 -3.36
N ILE A 476 13.03 23.08 -3.85
CA ILE A 476 13.70 22.06 -3.02
C ILE A 476 14.91 22.67 -2.34
N GLN A 477 15.05 22.42 -1.03
CA GLN A 477 16.20 22.82 -0.24
C GLN A 477 17.09 21.61 0.07
N ALA A 478 18.41 21.77 -0.12
CA ALA A 478 19.40 20.73 0.15
C ALA A 478 20.29 21.15 1.33
N PHE A 479 20.61 20.19 2.20
CA PHE A 479 21.40 20.41 3.40
C PHE A 479 22.61 19.47 3.42
N ALA A 480 23.76 19.97 3.89
CA ALA A 480 24.99 19.18 3.96
C ALA A 480 24.92 18.03 4.98
N THR A 481 24.08 18.16 6.01
CA THR A 481 23.92 17.14 7.07
C THR A 481 22.46 16.90 7.39
N ALA A 482 22.12 15.67 7.76
CA ALA A 482 20.77 15.30 8.21
C ALA A 482 20.36 16.10 9.46
N ARG A 483 21.30 16.31 10.40
CA ARG A 483 21.06 17.15 11.58
C ARG A 483 20.68 18.58 11.19
N GLY A 484 21.41 19.19 10.24
CA GLY A 484 21.09 20.53 9.75
C GLY A 484 19.72 20.61 9.08
N LYS A 485 19.36 19.58 8.30
CA LYS A 485 18.03 19.45 7.68
C LYS A 485 16.92 19.44 8.75
N TYR A 486 17.02 18.57 9.76
CA TYR A 486 15.96 18.43 10.75
C TYR A 486 15.85 19.65 11.68
N GLU A 487 16.98 20.28 12.03
CA GLU A 487 16.95 21.55 12.76
C GLU A 487 16.22 22.63 11.94
N TYR A 488 16.49 22.72 10.64
CA TYR A 488 15.77 23.63 9.75
C TYR A 488 14.27 23.32 9.70
N VAL A 489 13.88 22.05 9.50
CA VAL A 489 12.47 21.61 9.49
C VAL A 489 11.78 21.97 10.80
N ARG A 490 12.43 21.75 11.95
CA ARG A 490 11.92 22.14 13.26
C ARG A 490 11.68 23.65 13.35
N ARG A 491 12.61 24.47 12.84
CA ARG A 491 12.45 25.95 12.81
C ARG A 491 11.25 26.37 11.98
N GLU A 492 11.10 25.80 10.78
CA GLU A 492 9.96 26.08 9.90
C GLU A 492 8.63 25.68 10.57
N VAL A 493 8.59 24.52 11.23
CA VAL A 493 7.40 24.09 11.98
C VAL A 493 7.09 25.06 13.12
N GLU A 494 8.09 25.51 13.87
CA GLU A 494 7.94 26.50 14.94
C GLU A 494 7.41 27.84 14.40
N ASP A 495 7.99 28.35 13.32
CA ASP A 495 7.59 29.63 12.71
C ASP A 495 6.15 29.58 12.19
N MET A 496 5.76 28.47 11.55
CA MET A 496 4.40 28.27 11.04
C MET A 496 3.40 28.07 12.19
N PHE A 497 3.79 27.31 13.22
CA PHE A 497 2.98 27.11 14.41
C PHE A 497 2.75 28.43 15.17
N GLY A 498 3.79 29.26 15.31
CA GLY A 498 3.70 30.59 15.91
C GLY A 498 2.76 31.54 15.15
N GLN A 499 2.58 31.33 13.84
CA GLN A 499 1.61 32.05 13.00
C GLN A 499 0.20 31.44 13.06
N GLY A 500 0.00 30.31 13.73
CA GLY A 500 -1.26 29.57 13.76
C GLY A 500 -1.55 28.79 12.47
N ARG A 501 -0.55 28.57 11.61
CA ARG A 501 -0.70 27.84 10.35
C ARG A 501 -0.58 26.33 10.59
N PRO A 502 -1.51 25.49 10.12
CA PRO A 502 -1.39 24.04 10.23
C PRO A 502 -0.25 23.52 9.34
N VAL A 503 0.48 22.52 9.84
CA VAL A 503 1.64 21.93 9.17
C VAL A 503 1.49 20.42 9.08
N LEU A 504 1.76 19.86 7.90
CA LEU A 504 1.91 18.43 7.68
C LEU A 504 3.35 18.17 7.26
N VAL A 505 4.08 17.33 8.00
CA VAL A 505 5.46 16.94 7.68
C VAL A 505 5.47 15.49 7.26
N GLY A 506 5.87 15.21 6.02
CA GLY A 506 6.08 13.86 5.53
C GLY A 506 7.50 13.36 5.80
N THR A 507 7.61 12.16 6.35
CA THR A 507 8.89 11.43 6.53
C THR A 507 8.84 10.12 5.73
N THR A 508 10.00 9.47 5.56
CA THR A 508 10.10 8.21 4.81
C THR A 508 10.24 6.98 5.71
N SER A 509 10.35 7.15 7.03
CA SER A 509 10.46 6.04 7.98
C SER A 509 9.95 6.43 9.36
N VAL A 510 9.47 5.44 10.11
CA VAL A 510 9.04 5.59 11.51
C VAL A 510 10.17 6.18 12.36
N GLU A 511 11.40 5.74 12.16
CA GLU A 511 12.57 6.28 12.88
C GLU A 511 12.73 7.79 12.67
N ASN A 512 12.56 8.27 11.43
CA ASN A 512 12.63 9.70 11.13
C ASN A 512 11.45 10.47 11.74
N SER A 513 10.24 9.87 11.75
CA SER A 513 9.07 10.44 12.44
C SER A 513 9.31 10.60 13.94
N GLU A 514 9.83 9.56 14.59
CA GLU A 514 10.13 9.58 16.03
C GLU A 514 11.27 10.55 16.37
N TYR A 515 12.29 10.62 15.52
CA TYR A 515 13.37 11.59 15.67
C TYR A 515 12.86 13.03 15.62
N LEU A 516 12.02 13.36 14.62
CA LEU A 516 11.42 14.69 14.52
C LEU A 516 10.45 14.97 15.67
N SER A 517 9.66 13.99 16.08
CA SER A 517 8.76 14.05 17.24
C SER A 517 9.52 14.41 18.53
N ALA A 518 10.65 13.74 18.79
CA ALA A 518 11.52 14.07 19.91
C ALA A 518 12.02 15.52 19.83
N LEU A 519 12.51 15.93 18.65
CA LEU A 519 13.00 17.29 18.42
C LEU A 519 11.90 18.36 18.61
N LEU A 520 10.65 18.09 18.21
CA LEU A 520 9.54 19.01 18.41
C LEU A 520 9.09 19.06 19.89
N LYS A 521 9.15 17.93 20.62
CA LYS A 521 8.83 17.86 22.06
C LYS A 521 9.82 18.66 22.90
N GLU A 522 11.12 18.61 22.57
CA GLU A 522 12.16 19.39 23.26
C GLU A 522 11.86 20.90 23.23
N TRP A 523 11.19 21.37 22.19
CA TRP A 523 10.82 22.77 22.00
C TRP A 523 9.36 23.08 22.39
N GLY A 524 8.66 22.12 23.00
CA GLY A 524 7.29 22.31 23.48
C GLY A 524 6.24 22.50 22.38
N ILE A 525 6.50 22.06 21.15
CA ILE A 525 5.57 22.18 20.03
C ILE A 525 4.60 20.99 20.06
N PRO A 526 3.28 21.21 20.28
CA PRO A 526 2.30 20.14 20.30
C PRO A 526 2.11 19.57 18.89
N HIS A 527 2.08 18.25 18.77
CA HIS A 527 1.92 17.56 17.48
C HIS A 527 1.35 16.15 17.66
N ASN A 528 0.94 15.55 16.55
CA ASN A 528 0.53 14.16 16.44
C ASN A 528 1.46 13.45 15.44
N VAL A 529 1.74 12.18 15.69
CA VAL A 529 2.51 11.32 14.77
C VAL A 529 1.56 10.25 14.23
N LEU A 530 1.58 10.06 12.92
CA LEU A 530 0.85 9.03 12.20
C LEU A 530 1.91 8.16 11.49
N ASN A 531 2.07 6.91 11.94
CA ASN A 531 3.06 5.96 11.42
C ASN A 531 2.40 4.91 10.53
#